data_AF-A0A3D3BDT2-F1
#
_entry.id   AF-A0A3D3BDT2-F1
#
_cell.length_a   1.000
_cell.length_b   1.000
_cell.length_c   1.000
_cell.angle_alpha   90.00
_cell.angle_beta   90.00
_cell.angle_gamma   90.00
#
_symmetry.space_group_name_H-M   'P 1'
#
loop_
_entity.id
_entity.type
_entity.pdbx_description
1 polymer ?
#
loop_
_entity_poly.entity_id
_entity_poly.type
_entity_poly.pdbx_seq_one_letter_code
_entity_poly.pdbx_strand_id
1 'polypeptide(L)'
;MTVTTIGIIGGGQLGRMLAIAASRLNFRTVVLEPQADCPAAQLANSQITASYSDPVALAELAAACDVVTYEFENVPVEAAEMLARNIPVYPPPKALEVAQDRLAEKRFLNSCGIPTARFHAIDNQRDLEAALADFGGSGVLKTRRLGYDGKGQRVFHSPDDNPAGAFEALGGVPLILESFVPFEREISIIAARGMDGTVACYDPAENVHRGGILDTSTVPARIIPETADAAREAATRLLDALAYVGIVGIEFFVLPDGSLVANEIAPRVHNSGHWTEAACVISQFEQHIRAITSLPLGDPARHSDCVMTNLIGDDILRLPDWLARRNTLVHLYGKTESRPGRKMGHVTELTSKAR
;
A
#
# COMPACT_ATOMS: atom_id res chain seq x y z
N MET A 1 -14.94 25.51 -2.30
CA MET A 1 -14.76 24.08 -1.97
C MET A 1 -15.82 23.73 -0.94
N THR A 2 -16.58 22.66 -1.16
CA THR A 2 -17.61 22.20 -0.20
C THR A 2 -17.01 21.35 0.91
N VAL A 3 -15.91 20.65 0.63
CA VAL A 3 -15.12 19.91 1.61
C VAL A 3 -14.22 20.87 2.38
N THR A 4 -14.23 20.75 3.71
CA THR A 4 -13.40 21.52 4.65
C THR A 4 -12.70 20.63 5.68
N THR A 5 -13.32 19.50 6.04
CA THR A 5 -12.81 18.57 7.06
C THR A 5 -12.77 17.14 6.52
N ILE A 6 -11.61 16.49 6.66
CA ILE A 6 -11.34 15.12 6.22
C ILE A 6 -11.21 14.20 7.44
N GLY A 7 -11.99 13.13 7.47
CA GLY A 7 -11.82 12.04 8.43
C GLY A 7 -10.75 11.06 7.95
N ILE A 8 -9.86 10.61 8.84
CA ILE A 8 -8.84 9.60 8.54
C ILE A 8 -9.00 8.44 9.53
N ILE A 9 -9.29 7.25 9.03
CA ILE A 9 -9.29 6.03 9.84
C ILE A 9 -7.89 5.43 9.85
N GLY A 10 -7.33 5.27 11.05
CA GLY A 10 -5.95 4.88 11.30
C GLY A 10 -5.05 6.07 11.60
N GLY A 11 -4.20 5.91 12.62
CA GLY A 11 -3.37 6.97 13.17
C GLY A 11 -1.87 6.79 12.95
N GLY A 12 -1.47 5.85 12.09
CA GLY A 12 -0.09 5.54 11.76
C GLY A 12 0.63 6.62 10.96
N GLN A 13 1.80 6.26 10.42
CA GLN A 13 2.63 7.21 9.68
C GLN A 13 2.00 7.70 8.37
N LEU A 14 1.14 6.89 7.74
CA LEU A 14 0.54 7.28 6.46
C LEU A 14 -0.56 8.33 6.73
N GLY A 15 -1.37 8.12 7.77
CA GLY A 15 -2.33 9.09 8.28
C GLY A 15 -1.66 10.40 8.71
N ARG A 16 -0.48 10.33 9.34
CA ARG A 16 0.33 11.52 9.66
C ARG A 16 0.72 12.31 8.42
N MET A 17 1.22 11.63 7.39
CA MET A 17 1.64 12.29 6.15
C MET A 17 0.45 12.84 5.34
N LEU A 18 -0.70 12.15 5.38
CA LEU A 18 -1.96 12.67 4.86
C LEU A 18 -2.39 13.95 5.59
N ALA A 19 -2.28 13.99 6.93
CA ALA A 19 -2.62 15.17 7.72
C ALA A 19 -1.71 16.38 7.41
N ILE A 20 -0.41 16.15 7.20
CA ILE A 20 0.54 17.18 6.74
C ILE A 20 0.07 17.75 5.39
N ALA A 21 -0.18 16.88 4.41
CA ALA A 21 -0.61 17.29 3.09
C ALA A 21 -1.96 18.03 3.10
N ALA A 22 -2.91 17.56 3.90
CA ALA A 22 -4.22 18.19 4.10
C ALA A 22 -4.08 19.62 4.65
N SER A 23 -3.24 19.81 5.67
CA SER A 23 -3.00 21.13 6.29
C SER A 23 -2.42 22.15 5.32
N ARG A 24 -1.52 21.72 4.41
CA ARG A 24 -0.93 22.58 3.37
C ARG A 24 -1.98 23.13 2.39
N LEU A 25 -3.09 22.42 2.24
CA LEU A 25 -4.23 22.78 1.39
C LEU A 25 -5.40 23.38 2.18
N ASN A 26 -5.19 23.78 3.44
CA ASN A 26 -6.20 24.34 4.34
C ASN A 26 -7.37 23.41 4.70
N PHE A 27 -7.19 22.09 4.59
CA PHE A 27 -8.16 21.13 5.12
C PHE A 27 -7.92 20.86 6.59
N ARG A 28 -9.00 20.74 7.34
CA ARG A 28 -8.97 20.21 8.70
C ARG A 28 -8.97 18.68 8.66
N THR A 29 -8.40 18.03 9.67
CA THR A 29 -8.41 16.57 9.79
C THR A 29 -8.90 16.10 11.15
N VAL A 30 -9.66 15.00 11.14
CA VAL A 30 -10.09 14.25 12.33
C VAL A 30 -9.61 12.82 12.19
N VAL A 31 -8.86 12.31 13.17
CA VAL A 31 -8.31 10.94 13.15
C VAL A 31 -9.15 10.03 14.04
N LEU A 32 -9.57 8.87 13.53
CA LEU A 32 -10.11 7.78 14.34
C LEU A 32 -9.02 6.71 14.53
N GLU A 33 -8.58 6.51 15.77
CA GLU A 33 -7.51 5.57 16.12
C GLU A 33 -7.61 5.11 17.58
N PRO A 34 -7.54 3.80 17.88
CA PRO A 34 -7.53 3.28 19.25
C PRO A 34 -6.42 3.85 20.14
N GLN A 35 -5.23 4.09 19.60
CA GLN A 35 -4.10 4.64 20.36
C GLN A 35 -4.21 6.18 20.48
N ALA A 36 -4.39 6.69 21.71
CA ALA A 36 -4.26 8.12 21.99
C ALA A 36 -2.86 8.65 21.63
N ASP A 37 -2.77 9.90 21.15
CA ASP A 37 -1.51 10.54 20.73
C ASP A 37 -0.72 9.72 19.69
N CYS A 38 -1.45 9.08 18.78
CA CYS A 38 -0.87 8.37 17.64
C CYS A 38 -0.12 9.33 16.70
N PRO A 39 0.80 8.81 15.84
CA PRO A 39 1.54 9.62 14.88
C PRO A 39 0.71 10.66 14.10
N ALA A 40 -0.51 10.31 13.66
CA ALA A 40 -1.38 11.23 12.94
C ALA A 40 -2.04 12.27 13.84
N ALA A 41 -2.45 11.90 15.06
CA ALA A 41 -3.09 12.82 16.01
C ALA A 41 -2.19 13.99 16.42
N GLN A 42 -0.87 13.79 16.41
CA GLN A 42 0.12 14.85 16.65
C GLN A 42 0.01 16.03 15.68
N LEU A 43 -0.62 15.85 14.52
CA LEU A 43 -0.78 16.87 13.48
C LEU A 43 -2.24 17.10 13.04
N ALA A 44 -3.17 16.29 13.56
CA ALA A 44 -4.59 16.42 13.25
C ALA A 44 -5.24 17.55 14.07
N ASN A 45 -6.41 18.02 13.65
CA ASN A 45 -7.16 19.01 14.40
C ASN A 45 -7.99 18.42 15.55
N SER A 46 -8.32 17.14 15.47
CA SER A 46 -9.00 16.37 16.53
C SER A 46 -8.69 14.88 16.40
N GLN A 47 -8.84 14.14 17.49
CA GLN A 47 -8.73 12.70 17.55
C GLN A 47 -9.95 12.09 18.24
N ILE A 48 -10.53 11.06 17.63
CA ILE A 48 -11.51 10.15 18.24
C ILE A 48 -10.75 8.89 18.65
N THR A 49 -10.69 8.62 19.95
CA THR A 49 -9.95 7.47 20.49
C THR A 49 -10.89 6.29 20.72
N ALA A 50 -11.04 5.42 19.72
CA ALA A 50 -11.95 4.29 19.76
C ALA A 50 -11.53 3.18 18.77
N SER A 51 -12.16 2.01 18.89
CA SER A 51 -12.01 0.91 17.92
C SER A 51 -12.49 1.35 16.53
N TYR A 52 -11.84 0.87 15.47
CA TYR A 52 -12.27 1.10 14.08
C TYR A 52 -13.67 0.55 13.78
N SER A 53 -14.15 -0.39 14.58
CA SER A 53 -15.47 -1.01 14.45
C SER A 53 -16.52 -0.43 15.40
N ASP A 54 -16.20 0.60 16.19
CA ASP A 54 -17.14 1.21 17.13
C ASP A 54 -18.19 2.07 16.37
N PRO A 55 -19.47 1.67 16.35
CA PRO A 55 -20.50 2.40 15.60
C PRO A 55 -20.74 3.81 16.13
N VAL A 56 -20.51 4.08 17.42
CA VAL A 56 -20.67 5.42 18.01
C VAL A 56 -19.55 6.34 17.50
N ALA A 57 -18.30 5.84 17.52
CA ALA A 57 -17.16 6.59 17.03
C ALA A 57 -17.22 6.83 15.51
N LEU A 58 -17.71 5.85 14.74
CA LEU A 58 -17.93 6.00 13.30
C LEU A 58 -19.01 7.06 13.01
N ALA A 59 -20.09 7.08 13.79
CA ALA A 59 -21.12 8.11 13.67
C ALA A 59 -20.59 9.51 14.04
N GLU A 60 -19.76 9.61 15.09
CA GLU A 60 -19.08 10.87 15.46
C GLU A 60 -18.16 11.36 14.35
N LEU A 61 -17.35 10.46 13.76
CA LEU A 61 -16.47 10.79 12.64
C LEU A 61 -17.25 11.31 11.44
N ALA A 62 -18.33 10.61 11.06
CA ALA A 62 -19.19 11.01 9.95
C ALA A 62 -19.88 12.36 10.18
N ALA A 63 -20.25 12.69 11.42
CA ALA A 63 -20.86 13.97 11.76
C ALA A 63 -19.87 15.15 11.75
N ALA A 64 -18.58 14.86 11.97
CA ALA A 64 -17.53 15.88 12.07
C ALA A 64 -16.83 16.20 10.74
N CYS A 65 -17.02 15.38 9.69
CA CYS A 65 -16.26 15.44 8.46
C CYS A 65 -17.16 15.64 7.22
N ASP A 66 -16.56 16.05 6.11
CA ASP A 66 -17.24 16.15 4.81
C ASP A 66 -16.90 14.96 3.89
N VAL A 67 -15.76 14.30 4.14
CA VAL A 67 -15.29 13.08 3.45
C VAL A 67 -14.44 12.26 4.42
N VAL A 68 -14.43 10.93 4.25
CA VAL A 68 -13.57 10.02 5.02
C VAL A 68 -12.62 9.26 4.10
N THR A 69 -11.37 9.10 4.54
CA THR A 69 -10.37 8.19 3.97
C THR A 69 -9.82 7.27 5.07
N TYR A 70 -9.01 6.29 4.66
CA TYR A 70 -8.32 5.36 5.55
C TYR A 70 -6.86 5.21 5.13
N GLU A 71 -5.98 5.03 6.13
CA GLU A 71 -4.54 4.94 5.89
C GLU A 71 -4.00 3.51 5.91
N PHE A 72 -4.81 2.51 6.26
CA PHE A 72 -4.39 1.13 6.47
C PHE A 72 -5.35 0.11 5.84
N GLU A 73 -4.81 -0.97 5.26
CA GLU A 73 -5.64 -1.95 4.53
C GLU A 73 -6.47 -2.87 5.42
N ASN A 74 -6.18 -2.96 6.73
CA ASN A 74 -6.96 -3.80 7.66
C ASN A 74 -8.06 -3.02 8.41
N VAL A 75 -8.46 -1.84 7.91
CA VAL A 75 -9.71 -1.20 8.38
C VAL A 75 -10.87 -2.16 8.06
N PRO A 76 -11.73 -2.52 9.04
CA PRO A 76 -12.86 -3.41 8.78
C PRO A 76 -13.71 -2.91 7.61
N VAL A 77 -13.98 -3.76 6.62
CA VAL A 77 -14.78 -3.37 5.44
C VAL A 77 -16.15 -2.87 5.89
N GLU A 78 -16.74 -3.50 6.89
CA GLU A 78 -18.03 -3.16 7.46
C GLU A 78 -18.06 -1.74 8.05
N ALA A 79 -16.92 -1.27 8.59
CA ALA A 79 -16.81 0.10 9.09
C ALA A 79 -16.82 1.12 7.94
N ALA A 80 -16.10 0.84 6.85
CA ALA A 80 -16.10 1.66 5.65
C ALA A 80 -17.49 1.67 4.98
N GLU A 81 -18.17 0.53 4.93
CA GLU A 81 -19.55 0.42 4.43
C GLU A 81 -20.56 1.17 5.30
N MET A 82 -20.40 1.14 6.62
CA MET A 82 -21.28 1.87 7.54
C MET A 82 -21.15 3.38 7.34
N LEU A 83 -19.93 3.89 7.21
CA LEU A 83 -19.67 5.29 6.91
C LEU A 83 -20.22 5.70 5.54
N ALA A 84 -20.00 4.87 4.52
CA ALA A 84 -20.42 5.13 3.14
C ALA A 84 -21.94 5.29 2.96
N ARG A 85 -22.76 4.90 3.96
CA ARG A 85 -24.21 5.16 3.97
C ARG A 85 -24.57 6.62 4.22
N ASN A 86 -23.69 7.38 4.87
CA ASN A 86 -23.99 8.73 5.35
C ASN A 86 -23.04 9.80 4.79
N ILE A 87 -21.81 9.43 4.47
CA ILE A 87 -20.75 10.36 4.03
C ILE A 87 -19.88 9.70 2.94
N PRO A 88 -19.33 10.47 1.98
CA PRO A 88 -18.39 9.91 1.01
C PRO A 88 -17.18 9.26 1.69
N VAL A 89 -16.85 8.03 1.27
CA VAL A 89 -15.68 7.28 1.71
C VAL A 89 -14.82 6.94 0.50
N TYR A 90 -13.56 7.37 0.54
CA TYR A 90 -12.60 7.12 -0.53
C TYR A 90 -11.28 6.60 0.02
N PRO A 91 -10.69 5.58 -0.61
CA PRO A 91 -11.22 4.80 -1.73
C PRO A 91 -12.48 3.99 -1.36
N PRO A 92 -13.28 3.51 -2.34
CA PRO A 92 -14.56 2.88 -2.03
C PRO A 92 -14.38 1.60 -1.18
N PRO A 93 -15.35 1.21 -0.33
CA PRO A 93 -15.24 0.01 0.51
C PRO A 93 -14.90 -1.27 -0.28
N LYS A 94 -15.35 -1.37 -1.54
CA LYS A 94 -15.01 -2.48 -2.43
C LYS A 94 -13.49 -2.66 -2.62
N ALA A 95 -12.72 -1.57 -2.61
CA ALA A 95 -11.27 -1.64 -2.74
C ALA A 95 -10.62 -2.33 -1.52
N LEU A 96 -11.11 -2.05 -0.30
CA LEU A 96 -10.69 -2.77 0.91
C LEU A 96 -11.09 -4.25 0.85
N GLU A 97 -12.34 -4.53 0.46
CA GLU A 97 -12.84 -5.90 0.35
C GLU A 97 -11.97 -6.75 -0.58
N VAL A 98 -11.58 -6.19 -1.73
CA VAL A 98 -10.70 -6.84 -2.70
C VAL A 98 -9.30 -7.05 -2.13
N ALA A 99 -8.69 -6.03 -1.52
CA ALA A 99 -7.31 -6.10 -1.04
C ALA A 99 -7.11 -6.94 0.24
N GLN A 100 -8.16 -7.12 1.05
CA GLN A 100 -8.04 -7.86 2.33
C GLN A 100 -7.98 -9.38 2.18
N ASP A 101 -8.33 -9.92 1.01
CA ASP A 101 -8.35 -11.35 0.75
C ASP A 101 -7.55 -11.68 -0.51
N ARG A 102 -6.38 -12.30 -0.36
CA ARG A 102 -5.44 -12.60 -1.46
C ARG A 102 -6.09 -13.36 -2.62
N LEU A 103 -7.09 -14.21 -2.35
CA LEU A 103 -7.80 -14.92 -3.41
C LEU A 103 -8.77 -13.99 -4.16
N ALA A 104 -9.49 -13.15 -3.43
CA ALA A 104 -10.37 -12.15 -4.04
C ALA A 104 -9.57 -11.13 -4.85
N GLU A 105 -8.45 -10.66 -4.30
CA GLU A 105 -7.51 -9.76 -4.93
C GLU A 105 -7.02 -10.31 -6.28
N LYS A 106 -6.44 -11.51 -6.29
CA LYS A 106 -5.90 -12.09 -7.53
C LYS A 106 -6.98 -12.38 -8.56
N ARG A 107 -8.16 -12.84 -8.12
CA ARG A 107 -9.31 -13.03 -9.03
C ARG A 107 -9.75 -11.69 -9.63
N PHE A 108 -9.78 -10.62 -8.84
CA PHE A 108 -10.16 -9.30 -9.29
C PHE A 108 -9.13 -8.73 -10.29
N LEU A 109 -7.84 -8.82 -9.97
CA LEU A 109 -6.76 -8.43 -10.88
C LEU A 109 -6.84 -9.18 -12.21
N ASN A 110 -7.00 -10.51 -12.17
CA ASN A 110 -7.16 -11.32 -13.38
C ASN A 110 -8.41 -10.92 -14.17
N SER A 111 -9.52 -10.57 -13.51
CA SER A 111 -10.74 -10.08 -14.19
C SER A 111 -10.54 -8.72 -14.86
N CYS A 112 -9.56 -7.93 -14.40
CA CYS A 112 -9.12 -6.67 -15.03
C CYS A 112 -8.08 -6.89 -16.14
N GLY A 113 -7.75 -8.15 -16.49
CA GLY A 113 -6.71 -8.48 -17.46
C GLY A 113 -5.29 -8.19 -16.95
N ILE A 114 -5.08 -8.14 -15.63
CA ILE A 114 -3.77 -7.95 -15.00
C ILE A 114 -3.26 -9.33 -14.57
N PRO A 115 -2.17 -9.85 -15.17
CA PRO A 115 -1.64 -11.16 -14.81
C PRO A 115 -1.19 -11.22 -13.35
N THR A 116 -1.41 -12.35 -12.69
CA THR A 116 -0.90 -12.67 -11.34
C THR A 116 -0.17 -14.01 -11.36
N ALA A 117 0.60 -14.32 -10.31
CA ALA A 117 1.17 -15.66 -10.14
C ALA A 117 0.06 -16.72 -10.23
N ARG A 118 0.31 -17.90 -10.81
CA ARG A 118 -0.68 -18.99 -10.78
C ARG A 118 -1.00 -19.30 -9.32
N PHE A 119 -2.26 -19.56 -9.02
CA PHE A 119 -2.68 -19.82 -7.65
C PHE A 119 -3.79 -20.86 -7.55
N HIS A 120 -3.88 -21.49 -6.39
CA HIS A 120 -4.97 -22.36 -5.98
C HIS A 120 -5.56 -21.90 -4.64
N ALA A 121 -6.88 -21.97 -4.52
CA ALA A 121 -7.55 -21.83 -3.23
C ALA A 121 -7.39 -23.13 -2.44
N ILE A 122 -7.00 -23.01 -1.17
CA ILE A 122 -6.71 -24.14 -0.30
C ILE A 122 -7.63 -24.05 0.92
N ASP A 123 -8.69 -24.86 0.94
CA ASP A 123 -9.67 -24.85 2.03
C ASP A 123 -9.50 -26.07 2.97
N ASN A 124 -8.60 -26.99 2.61
CA ASN A 124 -8.20 -28.14 3.43
C ASN A 124 -6.83 -28.72 2.99
N GLN A 125 -6.32 -29.68 3.75
CA GLN A 125 -5.02 -30.34 3.49
C GLN A 125 -4.95 -31.09 2.15
N ARG A 126 -6.07 -31.67 1.67
CA ARG A 126 -6.11 -32.38 0.38
C ARG A 126 -6.00 -31.41 -0.80
N ASP A 127 -6.59 -30.22 -0.68
CA ASP A 127 -6.44 -29.16 -1.69
C ASP A 127 -4.97 -28.75 -1.82
N LEU A 128 -4.26 -28.62 -0.68
CA LEU A 128 -2.84 -28.28 -0.66
C LEU A 128 -1.99 -29.31 -1.40
N GLU A 129 -2.20 -30.60 -1.10
CA GLU A 129 -1.45 -31.68 -1.74
C GLU A 129 -1.69 -31.74 -3.25
N ALA A 130 -2.94 -31.55 -3.70
CA ALA A 130 -3.28 -31.50 -5.11
C ALA A 130 -2.67 -30.27 -5.81
N ALA A 131 -2.72 -29.11 -5.17
CA ALA A 131 -2.16 -27.87 -5.71
C ALA A 131 -0.63 -27.90 -5.80
N LEU A 132 0.05 -28.48 -4.80
CA LEU A 132 1.49 -28.70 -4.85
C LEU A 132 1.86 -29.66 -5.99
N ALA A 133 1.08 -30.72 -6.22
CA ALA A 133 1.32 -31.61 -7.35
C ALA A 133 1.23 -30.88 -8.71
N ASP A 134 0.27 -29.97 -8.89
CA ASP A 134 0.18 -29.11 -10.10
C ASP A 134 1.39 -28.17 -10.26
N PHE A 135 1.97 -27.69 -9.16
CA PHE A 135 3.17 -26.84 -9.16
C PHE A 135 4.49 -27.60 -9.03
N GLY A 136 4.47 -28.92 -9.29
CA GLY A 136 5.69 -29.75 -9.25
C GLY A 136 6.35 -29.77 -7.87
N GLY A 137 5.55 -29.77 -6.80
CA GLY A 137 5.98 -29.81 -5.40
C GLY A 137 6.43 -28.47 -4.83
N SER A 138 6.35 -27.37 -5.58
CA SER A 138 6.89 -26.08 -5.18
C SER A 138 5.81 -25.01 -5.08
N GLY A 139 6.00 -24.01 -4.21
CA GLY A 139 5.09 -22.88 -4.10
C GLY A 139 5.15 -22.19 -2.75
N VAL A 140 4.42 -21.08 -2.66
CA VAL A 140 4.31 -20.29 -1.43
C VAL A 140 2.87 -20.38 -0.93
N LEU A 141 2.68 -21.09 0.17
CA LEU A 141 1.40 -21.20 0.86
C LEU A 141 1.23 -20.00 1.79
N LYS A 142 0.13 -19.28 1.70
CA LYS A 142 -0.14 -18.07 2.51
C LYS A 142 -1.54 -18.10 3.10
N THR A 143 -1.74 -17.51 4.27
CA THR A 143 -3.09 -17.17 4.75
C THR A 143 -3.73 -16.16 3.79
N ARG A 144 -5.03 -16.31 3.51
CA ARG A 144 -5.74 -15.40 2.60
C ARG A 144 -5.90 -13.99 3.15
N ARG A 145 -6.00 -13.86 4.48
CA ARG A 145 -6.22 -12.60 5.19
C ARG A 145 -5.16 -12.40 6.28
N LEU A 146 -4.98 -11.15 6.70
CA LEU A 146 -4.16 -10.74 7.84
C LEU A 146 -2.68 -11.17 7.80
N GLY A 147 -2.17 -11.63 6.65
CA GLY A 147 -0.76 -11.93 6.45
C GLY A 147 0.01 -10.67 6.09
N TYR A 148 1.04 -10.32 6.86
CA TYR A 148 1.91 -9.16 6.64
C TYR A 148 3.37 -9.52 6.93
N ASP A 149 4.31 -8.86 6.25
CA ASP A 149 5.76 -8.98 6.44
C ASP A 149 6.26 -10.44 6.57
N GLY A 150 5.71 -11.35 5.75
CA GLY A 150 6.08 -12.77 5.72
C GLY A 150 5.54 -13.64 6.86
N LYS A 151 4.62 -13.14 7.70
CA LYS A 151 3.86 -13.97 8.66
C LYS A 151 2.70 -14.68 7.99
N GLY A 152 2.37 -15.88 8.47
CA GLY A 152 1.26 -16.67 7.94
C GLY A 152 1.57 -17.31 6.58
N GLN A 153 2.84 -17.59 6.29
CA GLN A 153 3.24 -18.26 5.05
C GLN A 153 4.21 -19.42 5.31
N ARG A 154 4.19 -20.38 4.40
CA ARG A 154 5.14 -21.50 4.33
C ARG A 154 5.60 -21.67 2.89
N VAL A 155 6.91 -21.79 2.71
CA VAL A 155 7.52 -22.00 1.39
C VAL A 155 7.81 -23.48 1.20
N PHE A 156 7.45 -24.02 0.03
CA PHE A 156 7.80 -25.34 -0.47
C PHE A 156 8.75 -25.13 -1.65
N HIS A 157 10.01 -25.51 -1.49
CA HIS A 157 11.07 -25.36 -2.48
C HIS A 157 11.12 -26.52 -3.48
N SER A 158 10.72 -27.72 -3.07
CA SER A 158 10.78 -28.91 -3.92
C SER A 158 9.74 -29.96 -3.53
N PRO A 159 9.50 -30.98 -4.39
CA PRO A 159 8.69 -32.15 -4.05
C PRO A 159 9.11 -32.90 -2.79
N ASP A 160 10.34 -32.72 -2.31
CA ASP A 160 10.85 -33.37 -1.12
C ASP A 160 10.34 -32.72 0.18
N ASP A 161 9.81 -31.50 0.10
CA ASP A 161 9.24 -30.81 1.26
C ASP A 161 7.90 -31.44 1.66
N ASN A 162 7.83 -31.99 2.88
CA ASN A 162 6.63 -32.68 3.36
C ASN A 162 5.46 -31.69 3.60
N PRO A 163 4.34 -31.79 2.86
CA PRO A 163 3.18 -30.92 3.05
C PRO A 163 2.28 -31.31 4.22
N ALA A 164 2.48 -32.49 4.83
CA ALA A 164 1.58 -33.01 5.85
C ALA A 164 1.43 -32.04 7.03
N GLY A 165 0.18 -31.73 7.37
CA GLY A 165 -0.18 -30.85 8.49
C GLY A 165 0.11 -29.36 8.27
N ALA A 166 0.57 -28.94 7.08
CA ALA A 166 0.87 -27.54 6.80
C ALA A 166 -0.37 -26.64 6.86
N PHE A 167 -1.53 -27.16 6.47
CA PHE A 167 -2.81 -26.44 6.55
C PHE A 167 -3.17 -26.10 8.01
N GLU A 168 -3.14 -27.09 8.88
CA GLU A 168 -3.40 -26.92 10.32
C GLU A 168 -2.32 -26.06 11.00
N ALA A 169 -1.06 -26.19 10.59
CA ALA A 169 0.05 -25.38 11.11
C ALA A 169 -0.12 -23.88 10.82
N LEU A 170 -0.84 -23.53 9.76
CA LEU A 170 -1.25 -22.15 9.44
C LEU A 170 -2.63 -21.78 10.00
N GLY A 171 -3.15 -22.59 10.93
CA GLY A 171 -4.35 -22.31 11.73
C GLY A 171 -5.65 -22.92 11.20
N GLY A 172 -5.60 -23.77 10.16
CA GLY A 172 -6.80 -24.41 9.62
C GLY A 172 -7.80 -23.42 9.00
N VAL A 173 -7.31 -22.25 8.57
CA VAL A 173 -8.11 -21.19 7.94
C VAL A 173 -7.95 -21.25 6.41
N PRO A 174 -8.82 -20.60 5.63
CA PRO A 174 -8.65 -20.52 4.18
C PRO A 174 -7.27 -19.98 3.78
N LEU A 175 -6.55 -20.74 2.95
CA LEU A 175 -5.21 -20.40 2.45
C LEU A 175 -5.22 -20.23 0.92
N ILE A 176 -4.11 -19.76 0.39
CA ILE A 176 -3.82 -19.70 -1.04
C ILE A 176 -2.41 -20.25 -1.28
N LEU A 177 -2.27 -21.13 -2.26
CA LEU A 177 -0.96 -21.57 -2.74
C LEU A 177 -0.64 -20.83 -4.02
N GLU A 178 0.49 -20.13 -4.06
CA GLU A 178 0.99 -19.41 -5.24
C GLU A 178 2.21 -20.11 -5.84
N SER A 179 2.29 -20.17 -7.17
CA SER A 179 3.48 -20.64 -7.88
C SER A 179 4.64 -19.65 -7.70
N PHE A 180 5.88 -20.14 -7.74
CA PHE A 180 7.03 -19.23 -7.84
C PHE A 180 7.01 -18.45 -9.16
N VAL A 181 7.27 -17.15 -9.05
CA VAL A 181 7.43 -16.26 -10.20
C VAL A 181 8.94 -16.08 -10.45
N PRO A 182 9.47 -16.43 -11.63
CA PRO A 182 10.89 -16.30 -11.94
C PRO A 182 11.21 -14.85 -12.34
N PHE A 183 11.09 -13.91 -11.40
CA PHE A 183 11.27 -12.49 -11.66
C PHE A 183 12.73 -12.05 -11.56
N GLU A 184 13.09 -11.01 -12.31
CA GLU A 184 14.40 -10.36 -12.19
C GLU A 184 14.38 -9.18 -11.21
N ARG A 185 13.24 -8.50 -11.11
CA ARG A 185 13.07 -7.29 -10.32
C ARG A 185 11.66 -7.21 -9.74
N GLU A 186 11.56 -6.55 -8.59
CA GLU A 186 10.29 -6.09 -8.05
C GLU A 186 10.16 -4.60 -8.36
N ILE A 187 9.02 -4.20 -8.91
CA ILE A 187 8.68 -2.79 -9.09
C ILE A 187 7.35 -2.47 -8.43
N SER A 188 7.09 -1.19 -8.20
CA SER A 188 5.74 -0.72 -7.89
C SER A 188 5.41 0.52 -8.65
N ILE A 189 4.13 0.68 -9.01
CA ILE A 189 3.59 1.94 -9.51
C ILE A 189 2.63 2.54 -8.49
N ILE A 190 2.71 3.86 -8.32
CA ILE A 190 1.73 4.64 -7.58
C ILE A 190 0.85 5.33 -8.60
N ALA A 191 -0.47 5.20 -8.43
CA ALA A 191 -1.43 5.81 -9.34
C ALA A 191 -2.57 6.46 -8.56
N ALA A 192 -3.00 7.62 -9.04
CA ALA A 192 -4.14 8.36 -8.50
C ALA A 192 -5.30 8.32 -9.50
N ARG A 193 -6.53 8.26 -8.99
CA ARG A 193 -7.73 8.55 -9.78
C ARG A 193 -8.58 9.60 -9.06
N GLY A 194 -8.94 10.66 -9.78
CA GLY A 194 -9.84 11.71 -9.30
C GLY A 194 -11.30 11.30 -9.41
N MET A 195 -12.20 12.05 -8.76
CA MET A 195 -13.65 11.84 -8.88
C MET A 195 -14.17 12.07 -10.30
N ASP A 196 -13.47 12.88 -11.08
CA ASP A 196 -13.74 13.14 -12.50
C ASP A 196 -13.26 12.00 -13.42
N GLY A 197 -12.61 10.97 -12.87
CA GLY A 197 -12.04 9.86 -13.61
C GLY A 197 -10.66 10.13 -14.18
N THR A 198 -10.08 11.31 -13.98
CA THR A 198 -8.70 11.59 -14.42
C THR A 198 -7.74 10.68 -13.65
N VAL A 199 -6.80 10.06 -14.37
CA VAL A 199 -5.77 9.19 -13.80
C VAL A 199 -4.40 9.85 -13.93
N ALA A 200 -3.61 9.80 -12.85
CA ALA A 200 -2.22 10.27 -12.83
C ALA A 200 -1.32 9.19 -12.24
N CYS A 201 -0.32 8.75 -13.00
CA CYS A 201 0.61 7.68 -12.60
C CYS A 201 2.01 8.26 -12.39
N TYR A 202 2.64 7.91 -11.26
CA TYR A 202 4.05 8.20 -10.99
C TYR A 202 4.96 7.25 -11.77
N ASP A 203 6.24 7.59 -11.85
CA ASP A 203 7.25 6.67 -12.39
C ASP A 203 7.33 5.39 -11.54
N PRO A 204 7.45 4.20 -12.15
CA PRO A 204 7.68 2.97 -11.40
C PRO A 204 9.00 3.04 -10.61
N ALA A 205 8.94 2.58 -9.36
CA ALA A 205 10.09 2.41 -8.50
C ALA A 205 10.55 0.96 -8.51
N GLU A 206 11.85 0.71 -8.57
CA GLU A 206 12.45 -0.60 -8.31
C GLU A 206 12.58 -0.79 -6.80
N ASN A 207 11.98 -1.86 -6.29
CA ASN A 207 11.89 -2.14 -4.86
C ASN A 207 12.81 -3.29 -4.48
N VAL A 208 13.47 -3.13 -3.34
CA VAL A 208 14.28 -4.20 -2.73
C VAL A 208 13.72 -4.47 -1.35
N HIS A 209 13.36 -5.73 -1.09
CA HIS A 209 12.88 -6.20 0.21
C HIS A 209 13.96 -6.96 0.97
N ARG A 210 14.01 -6.79 2.29
CA ARG A 210 14.85 -7.58 3.20
C ARG A 210 13.98 -8.15 4.32
N GLY A 211 13.96 -9.47 4.45
CA GLY A 211 13.10 -10.14 5.44
C GLY A 211 11.60 -9.86 5.26
N GLY A 212 11.15 -9.66 4.02
CA GLY A 212 9.76 -9.32 3.72
C GLY A 212 9.37 -7.86 3.96
N ILE A 213 10.31 -6.98 4.32
CA ILE A 213 10.07 -5.55 4.56
C ILE A 213 10.79 -4.75 3.47
N LEU A 214 10.13 -3.72 2.93
CA LEU A 214 10.74 -2.81 1.95
C LEU A 214 11.95 -2.09 2.56
N ASP A 215 13.12 -2.28 1.96
CA ASP A 215 14.38 -1.64 2.33
C ASP A 215 14.58 -0.35 1.52
N THR A 216 14.58 -0.46 0.19
CA THR A 216 14.78 0.69 -0.71
C THR A 216 13.81 0.72 -1.88
N SER A 217 13.47 1.94 -2.32
CA SER A 217 12.79 2.21 -3.60
C SER A 217 13.67 3.14 -4.45
N THR A 218 14.11 2.66 -5.61
CA THR A 218 14.97 3.40 -6.55
C THR A 218 14.16 3.91 -7.74
N VAL A 219 14.30 5.19 -8.08
CA VAL A 219 13.53 5.85 -9.15
C VAL A 219 14.47 6.65 -10.07
N PRO A 220 14.40 6.44 -11.40
CA PRO A 220 13.52 5.50 -12.10
C PRO A 220 13.93 4.03 -11.88
N ALA A 221 12.96 3.12 -11.95
CA ALA A 221 13.25 1.69 -12.02
C ALA A 221 14.09 1.35 -13.25
N ARG A 222 14.99 0.36 -13.15
CA ARG A 222 15.81 -0.10 -14.29
C ARG A 222 15.02 -1.07 -15.18
N ILE A 223 14.00 -0.55 -15.85
CA ILE A 223 13.09 -1.27 -16.74
C ILE A 223 13.03 -0.58 -18.10
N ILE A 224 12.61 -1.32 -19.13
CA ILE A 224 12.35 -0.75 -20.46
C ILE A 224 11.08 0.10 -20.45
N PRO A 225 10.95 1.11 -21.33
CA PRO A 225 9.76 1.97 -21.40
C PRO A 225 8.44 1.20 -21.52
N GLU A 226 8.42 0.12 -22.30
CA GLU A 226 7.24 -0.71 -22.53
C GLU A 226 6.74 -1.37 -21.24
N THR A 227 7.65 -1.79 -20.35
CA THR A 227 7.30 -2.31 -19.03
C THR A 227 6.69 -1.22 -18.15
N ALA A 228 7.22 0.01 -18.21
CA ALA A 228 6.67 1.12 -17.45
C ALA A 228 5.26 1.50 -17.94
N ASP A 229 5.04 1.50 -19.25
CA ASP A 229 3.73 1.77 -19.86
C ASP A 229 2.73 0.66 -19.53
N ALA A 230 3.13 -0.61 -19.56
CA ALA A 230 2.30 -1.73 -19.13
C ALA A 230 1.86 -1.60 -17.66
N ALA A 231 2.74 -1.12 -16.77
CA ALA A 231 2.38 -0.87 -15.37
C ALA A 231 1.35 0.26 -15.24
N ARG A 232 1.47 1.34 -16.04
CA ARG A 232 0.50 2.46 -16.09
C ARG A 232 -0.86 1.99 -16.60
N GLU A 233 -0.87 1.20 -17.67
CA GLU A 233 -2.11 0.63 -18.23
C GLU A 233 -2.81 -0.30 -17.24
N ALA A 234 -2.06 -1.17 -16.56
CA ALA A 234 -2.59 -2.03 -15.52
C ALA A 234 -3.21 -1.21 -14.38
N ALA A 235 -2.54 -0.15 -13.93
CA ALA A 235 -3.07 0.74 -12.90
C ALA A 235 -4.36 1.44 -13.33
N THR A 236 -4.42 1.98 -14.55
CA THR A 236 -5.63 2.62 -15.10
C THR A 236 -6.81 1.64 -15.14
N ARG A 237 -6.61 0.42 -15.66
CA ARG A 237 -7.66 -0.62 -15.71
C ARG A 237 -8.18 -0.99 -14.32
N LEU A 238 -7.28 -1.16 -13.36
CA LEU A 238 -7.65 -1.44 -11.96
C LEU A 238 -8.51 -0.31 -11.37
N LEU A 239 -8.04 0.93 -11.52
CA LEU A 239 -8.68 2.11 -10.98
C LEU A 239 -10.08 2.33 -11.59
N ASP A 240 -10.23 2.09 -12.89
CA ASP A 240 -11.54 2.17 -13.56
C ASP A 240 -12.49 1.06 -13.13
N ALA A 241 -12.01 -0.19 -13.03
CA ALA A 241 -12.83 -1.33 -12.62
C ALA A 241 -13.38 -1.19 -11.19
N LEU A 242 -12.64 -0.49 -10.31
CA LEU A 242 -13.07 -0.20 -8.93
C LEU A 242 -13.88 1.10 -8.80
N ALA A 243 -14.06 1.86 -9.88
CA ALA A 243 -14.49 3.26 -9.81
C ALA A 243 -13.72 4.04 -8.73
N TYR A 244 -12.41 3.80 -8.68
CA TYR A 244 -11.54 4.19 -7.59
C TYR A 244 -11.40 5.72 -7.50
N VAL A 245 -11.25 6.23 -6.28
CA VAL A 245 -10.89 7.62 -5.98
C VAL A 245 -9.83 7.60 -4.89
N GLY A 246 -8.73 8.32 -5.10
CA GLY A 246 -7.59 8.33 -4.18
C GLY A 246 -6.31 7.81 -4.84
N ILE A 247 -5.43 7.20 -4.04
CA ILE A 247 -4.14 6.64 -4.45
C ILE A 247 -4.14 5.15 -4.21
N VAL A 248 -3.64 4.38 -5.18
CA VAL A 248 -3.31 2.96 -5.06
C VAL A 248 -1.82 2.75 -5.27
N GLY A 249 -1.23 1.82 -4.51
CA GLY A 249 0.05 1.19 -4.85
C GLY A 249 -0.21 -0.18 -5.48
N ILE A 250 0.48 -0.49 -6.57
CA ILE A 250 0.44 -1.83 -7.18
C ILE A 250 1.86 -2.35 -7.26
N GLU A 251 2.10 -3.53 -6.71
CA GLU A 251 3.38 -4.21 -6.77
C GLU A 251 3.40 -5.22 -7.90
N PHE A 252 4.51 -5.25 -8.65
CA PHE A 252 4.71 -6.15 -9.76
C PHE A 252 6.06 -6.85 -9.64
N PHE A 253 6.06 -8.09 -10.10
CA PHE A 253 7.24 -8.82 -10.53
C PHE A 253 7.48 -8.56 -12.02
N VAL A 254 8.72 -8.19 -12.36
CA VAL A 254 9.16 -8.06 -13.76
C VAL A 254 9.86 -9.35 -14.18
N LEU A 255 9.35 -10.00 -15.22
CA LEU A 255 9.93 -11.21 -15.78
C LEU A 255 11.12 -10.91 -16.71
N PRO A 256 11.96 -11.90 -17.07
CA PRO A 256 13.11 -11.70 -17.95
C PRO A 256 12.80 -11.13 -19.34
N ASP A 257 11.57 -11.34 -19.82
CA ASP A 257 11.09 -10.79 -21.09
C ASP A 257 10.49 -9.36 -20.96
N GLY A 258 10.52 -8.78 -19.76
CA GLY A 258 9.96 -7.46 -19.46
C GLY A 258 8.46 -7.46 -19.16
N SER A 259 7.79 -8.62 -19.22
CA SER A 259 6.36 -8.72 -18.85
C SER A 259 6.15 -8.59 -17.34
N LEU A 260 4.93 -8.20 -16.96
CA LEU A 260 4.55 -7.92 -15.58
C LEU A 260 3.59 -8.97 -15.02
N VAL A 261 3.83 -9.33 -13.77
CA VAL A 261 2.93 -10.13 -12.94
C VAL A 261 2.65 -9.35 -11.66
N ALA A 262 1.39 -9.00 -11.41
CA ALA A 262 1.00 -8.31 -10.18
C ALA A 262 1.15 -9.25 -8.97
N ASN A 263 1.79 -8.73 -7.92
CA ASN A 263 1.95 -9.39 -6.64
C ASN A 263 0.71 -9.16 -5.76
N GLU A 264 0.47 -7.88 -5.43
CA GLU A 264 -0.64 -7.39 -4.60
C GLU A 264 -0.95 -5.90 -4.88
N ILE A 265 -2.07 -5.42 -4.34
CA ILE A 265 -2.47 -4.00 -4.37
C ILE A 265 -2.61 -3.45 -2.94
N ALA A 266 -2.23 -2.19 -2.77
CA ALA A 266 -2.48 -1.43 -1.55
C ALA A 266 -3.46 -0.30 -1.88
N PRO A 267 -4.74 -0.38 -1.47
CA PRO A 267 -5.74 0.64 -1.78
C PRO A 267 -5.59 1.87 -0.85
N ARG A 268 -4.38 2.42 -0.82
CA ARG A 268 -3.96 3.55 0.02
C ARG A 268 -2.66 4.11 -0.54
N VAL A 269 -2.22 5.24 0.02
CA VAL A 269 -0.82 5.67 -0.11
C VAL A 269 0.13 4.54 0.34
N HIS A 270 1.25 4.41 -0.36
CA HIS A 270 2.14 3.26 -0.25
C HIS A 270 3.56 3.63 0.15
N ASN A 271 4.24 2.71 0.83
CA ASN A 271 5.60 2.91 1.33
C ASN A 271 6.59 3.20 0.19
N SER A 272 6.48 2.43 -0.90
CA SER A 272 7.31 2.62 -2.10
C SER A 272 7.00 3.91 -2.87
N GLY A 273 6.00 4.69 -2.46
CA GLY A 273 5.71 6.02 -3.00
C GLY A 273 6.28 7.17 -2.18
N HIS A 274 6.93 6.92 -1.03
CA HIS A 274 7.39 7.99 -0.13
C HIS A 274 8.43 8.90 -0.78
N TRP A 275 9.18 8.39 -1.77
CA TRP A 275 10.11 9.18 -2.56
C TRP A 275 9.48 10.41 -3.22
N THR A 276 8.17 10.37 -3.50
CA THR A 276 7.43 11.48 -4.13
C THR A 276 7.42 12.76 -3.29
N GLU A 277 7.61 12.67 -1.96
CA GLU A 277 7.75 13.84 -1.08
C GLU A 277 9.00 14.68 -1.38
N ALA A 278 10.05 14.04 -1.91
CA ALA A 278 11.32 14.71 -2.17
C ALA A 278 11.57 15.00 -3.66
N ALA A 279 11.06 14.15 -4.55
CA ALA A 279 11.41 14.20 -5.98
C ALA A 279 10.27 14.61 -6.91
N CYS A 280 9.05 14.82 -6.40
CA CYS A 280 7.91 15.33 -7.18
C CYS A 280 7.44 16.67 -6.61
N VAL A 281 6.82 17.48 -7.47
CA VAL A 281 6.17 18.72 -7.03
C VAL A 281 4.98 18.38 -6.12
N ILE A 282 4.20 17.36 -6.52
CA ILE A 282 3.06 16.86 -5.78
C ILE A 282 3.37 15.44 -5.33
N SER A 283 3.31 15.21 -4.02
CA SER A 283 3.54 13.88 -3.46
C SER A 283 2.30 13.01 -3.56
N GLN A 284 2.46 11.70 -3.38
CA GLN A 284 1.30 10.80 -3.31
C GLN A 284 0.30 11.23 -2.22
N PHE A 285 0.74 11.85 -1.13
CA PHE A 285 -0.13 12.25 -0.03
C PHE A 285 -0.97 13.45 -0.44
N GLU A 286 -0.35 14.49 -1.00
CA GLU A 286 -1.10 15.63 -1.51
C GLU A 286 -2.00 15.23 -2.68
N GLN A 287 -1.53 14.33 -3.55
CA GLN A 287 -2.32 13.79 -4.64
C GLN A 287 -3.55 13.02 -4.15
N HIS A 288 -3.41 12.24 -3.06
CA HIS A 288 -4.53 11.56 -2.42
C HIS A 288 -5.55 12.57 -1.88
N ILE A 289 -5.10 13.59 -1.14
CA ILE A 289 -5.97 14.66 -0.63
C ILE A 289 -6.72 15.32 -1.78
N ARG A 290 -6.02 15.72 -2.85
CA ARG A 290 -6.65 16.33 -4.03
C ARG A 290 -7.74 15.44 -4.63
N ALA A 291 -7.44 14.15 -4.80
CA ALA A 291 -8.38 13.18 -5.36
C ALA A 291 -9.66 13.05 -4.54
N ILE A 292 -9.56 12.93 -3.21
CA ILE A 292 -10.71 12.72 -2.31
C ILE A 292 -11.47 14.02 -1.99
N THR A 293 -10.93 15.20 -2.33
CA THR A 293 -11.60 16.49 -2.12
C THR A 293 -11.99 17.19 -3.43
N SER A 294 -12.01 16.46 -4.55
CA SER A 294 -12.36 16.98 -5.89
C SER A 294 -11.49 18.13 -6.40
N LEU A 295 -10.25 18.24 -5.91
CA LEU A 295 -9.28 19.17 -6.49
C LEU A 295 -8.66 18.54 -7.75
N PRO A 296 -8.20 19.36 -8.71
CA PRO A 296 -7.45 18.85 -9.86
C PRO A 296 -6.22 18.05 -9.41
N LEU A 297 -6.06 16.87 -10.00
CA LEU A 297 -4.86 16.06 -9.85
C LEU A 297 -3.62 16.87 -10.27
N GLY A 298 -2.54 16.72 -9.50
CA GLY A 298 -1.24 17.29 -9.81
C GLY A 298 -0.47 16.50 -10.86
N ASP A 299 0.56 17.13 -11.43
CA ASP A 299 1.53 16.46 -12.30
C ASP A 299 2.40 15.49 -11.47
N PRO A 300 2.39 14.18 -11.77
CA PRO A 300 3.17 13.19 -11.05
C PRO A 300 4.65 13.15 -11.49
N ALA A 301 5.05 13.99 -12.46
CA ALA A 301 6.41 14.02 -12.97
C ALA A 301 7.43 14.35 -11.88
N ARG A 302 8.45 13.49 -11.78
CA ARG A 302 9.61 13.73 -10.92
C ARG A 302 10.55 14.77 -11.54
N HIS A 303 11.09 15.65 -10.72
CA HIS A 303 12.14 16.60 -11.10
C HIS A 303 13.56 16.06 -10.86
N SER A 304 13.70 15.00 -10.06
CA SER A 304 14.97 14.38 -9.70
C SER A 304 14.88 12.85 -9.76
N ASP A 305 16.01 12.19 -9.96
CA ASP A 305 16.14 10.76 -9.66
C ASP A 305 16.36 10.62 -8.15
N CYS A 306 16.04 9.47 -7.57
CA CYS A 306 16.21 9.29 -6.14
C CYS A 306 16.29 7.82 -5.69
N VAL A 307 16.80 7.65 -4.48
CA VAL A 307 16.69 6.40 -3.72
C VAL A 307 16.06 6.74 -2.38
N MET A 308 14.89 6.16 -2.11
CA MET A 308 14.27 6.18 -0.80
C MET A 308 14.73 4.96 -0.01
N THR A 309 15.18 5.15 1.23
CA THR A 309 15.64 4.10 2.16
C THR A 309 14.79 4.16 3.44
N ASN A 310 14.23 3.03 3.86
CA ASN A 310 13.50 2.97 5.13
C ASN A 310 14.46 3.03 6.32
N LEU A 311 13.99 3.60 7.43
CA LEU A 311 14.66 3.52 8.72
C LEU A 311 13.86 2.53 9.59
N ILE A 312 14.29 1.25 9.60
CA ILE A 312 13.63 0.17 10.34
C ILE A 312 14.36 -0.07 11.66
N GLY A 313 13.62 -0.03 12.78
CA GLY A 313 14.17 -0.29 14.10
C GLY A 313 15.46 0.51 14.35
N ASP A 314 16.57 -0.18 14.57
CA ASP A 314 17.88 0.40 14.89
C ASP A 314 18.54 1.16 13.74
N ASP A 315 18.02 1.08 12.50
CA ASP A 315 18.49 1.94 11.41
C ASP A 315 18.32 3.43 11.73
N ILE A 316 17.38 3.77 12.63
CA ILE A 316 17.20 5.13 13.14
C ILE A 316 18.46 5.69 13.82
N LEU A 317 19.36 4.83 14.30
CA LEU A 317 20.62 5.25 14.93
C LEU A 317 21.57 5.90 13.91
N ARG A 318 21.39 5.67 12.61
CA ARG A 318 22.13 6.32 11.52
C ARG A 318 21.61 7.71 11.18
N LEU A 319 20.57 8.18 11.85
CA LEU A 319 19.95 9.48 11.59
C LEU A 319 20.93 10.67 11.57
N PRO A 320 21.93 10.78 12.47
CA PRO A 320 22.89 11.89 12.41
C PRO A 320 23.66 11.94 11.09
N ASP A 321 24.08 10.78 10.56
CA ASP A 321 24.78 10.69 9.28
C ASP A 321 23.87 11.13 8.13
N TRP A 322 22.61 10.71 8.17
CA TRP A 322 21.61 11.08 7.18
C TRP A 322 21.33 12.58 7.14
N LEU A 323 21.17 13.20 8.30
CA LEU A 323 20.96 14.65 8.42
C LEU A 323 22.16 15.47 7.93
N ALA A 324 23.37 14.92 7.96
CA ALA A 324 24.57 15.58 7.47
C ALA A 324 24.75 15.51 5.94
N ARG A 325 24.03 14.63 5.24
CA ARG A 325 24.15 14.48 3.78
C ARG A 325 23.46 15.62 3.04
N ARG A 326 24.13 16.12 2.00
CA ARG A 326 23.52 17.03 1.02
C ARG A 326 22.49 16.26 0.19
N ASN A 327 21.48 16.96 -0.32
CA ASN A 327 20.44 16.40 -1.21
C ASN A 327 19.66 15.22 -0.60
N THR A 328 19.53 15.17 0.73
CA THR A 328 18.77 14.13 1.43
C THR A 328 17.59 14.76 2.16
N LEU A 329 16.38 14.26 1.89
CA LEU A 329 15.21 14.57 2.71
C LEU A 329 15.05 13.48 3.77
N VAL A 330 14.96 13.87 5.03
CA VAL A 330 14.67 12.95 6.15
C VAL A 330 13.24 13.16 6.61
N HIS A 331 12.48 12.08 6.75
CA HIS A 331 11.13 12.09 7.29
C HIS A 331 11.01 11.13 8.47
N LEU A 332 10.61 11.64 9.64
CA LEU A 332 10.41 10.86 10.85
C LEU A 332 8.93 10.82 11.24
N TYR A 333 8.47 9.66 11.71
CA TYR A 333 7.04 9.42 11.91
C TYR A 333 6.51 9.76 13.31
N GLY A 334 7.32 10.39 14.17
CA GLY A 334 6.88 10.76 15.53
C GLY A 334 6.62 9.57 16.46
N LYS A 335 7.16 8.38 16.14
CA LYS A 335 7.08 7.18 16.98
C LYS A 335 8.10 7.27 18.12
N THR A 336 7.64 7.10 19.35
CA THR A 336 8.44 7.29 20.57
C THR A 336 9.37 6.12 20.92
N GLU A 337 9.14 4.95 20.36
CA GLU A 337 9.91 3.73 20.69
C GLU A 337 10.34 2.99 19.42
N SER A 338 11.64 2.73 19.30
CA SER A 338 12.20 1.84 18.28
C SER A 338 12.06 0.38 18.68
N ARG A 339 11.67 -0.47 17.74
CA ARG A 339 11.60 -1.94 17.90
C ARG A 339 12.00 -2.62 16.59
N PRO A 340 12.55 -3.86 16.62
CA PRO A 340 12.83 -4.63 15.42
C PRO A 340 11.62 -4.70 14.47
N GLY A 341 11.84 -4.44 13.18
CA GLY A 341 10.78 -4.41 12.16
C GLY A 341 9.89 -3.16 12.15
N ARG A 342 9.99 -2.26 13.14
CA ARG A 342 9.16 -1.05 13.18
C ARG A 342 9.73 0.02 12.24
N LYS A 343 8.92 0.47 11.27
CA LYS A 343 9.23 1.63 10.42
C LYS A 343 9.24 2.91 11.26
N MET A 344 10.41 3.51 11.49
CA MET A 344 10.60 4.72 12.31
C MET A 344 10.61 6.01 11.48
N GLY A 345 11.02 5.91 10.22
CA GLY A 345 11.09 7.00 9.26
C GLY A 345 11.51 6.49 7.89
N HIS A 346 11.78 7.41 6.99
CA HIS A 346 12.50 7.15 5.74
C HIS A 346 13.41 8.32 5.41
N VAL A 347 14.38 8.06 4.53
CA VAL A 347 15.22 9.09 3.93
C VAL A 347 15.14 8.96 2.42
N THR A 348 15.20 10.08 1.71
CA THR A 348 15.22 10.10 0.25
C THR A 348 16.42 10.91 -0.22
N GLU A 349 17.39 10.23 -0.84
CA GLU A 349 18.57 10.84 -1.45
C GLU A 349 18.25 11.20 -2.90
N LEU A 350 18.46 12.46 -3.27
CA LEU A 350 18.22 12.97 -4.62
C LEU A 350 19.50 12.99 -5.45
N THR A 351 19.36 12.62 -6.72
CA THR A 351 20.40 12.79 -7.74
C THR A 351 19.84 13.56 -8.95
N SER A 352 20.73 14.00 -9.84
CA SER A 352 20.32 14.61 -11.10
C SER A 352 19.44 13.64 -11.89
N LYS A 353 18.35 14.18 -12.46
CA LYS A 353 17.44 13.40 -13.31
C LYS A 353 18.20 12.85 -14.52
N ALA A 354 18.18 11.54 -14.73
CA ALA A 354 18.66 10.92 -15.96
C ALA A 354 17.94 11.55 -17.17
N ARG A 355 18.71 11.83 -18.22
CA ARG A 355 18.24 12.46 -19.45
C ARG A 355 17.52 11.50 -20.37
#